data_AF-A0A3D8J3E7-F1
#
_entry.id   AF-A0A3D8J3E7-F1
#
_cell.length_a   1.000
_cell.length_b   1.000
_cell.length_c   1.000
_cell.angle_alpha   90.00
_cell.angle_beta   90.00
_cell.angle_gamma   90.00
#
_symmetry.space_group_name_H-M   'P 1'
#
loop_
_entity.id
_entity.type
_entity.pdbx_description
1 polymer ?
#
loop_
_entity_poly.entity_id
_entity_poly.type
_entity_poly.pdbx_seq_one_letter_code
_entity_poly.pdbx_strand_id
1 'polypeptide(L)' 'MQYIDTYGVVWEREAIINEIETLLNRIDDKHPSILSKEIMQEVDMKTLGSIYEGLLAKSGKEIANNQEWLFALVDS' A
#
# COMPACT_ATOMS: atom_id res chain seq x y z
N MET A 1 -15.97 -13.24 -1.02
CA MET A 1 -14.66 -13.93 -0.90
C MET A 1 -13.77 -13.02 -0.08
N GLN A 2 -13.18 -13.52 1.00
CA GLN A 2 -12.20 -12.78 1.79
C GLN A 2 -10.81 -12.91 1.13
N TYR A 3 -9.93 -11.94 1.35
CA TYR A 3 -8.52 -12.02 0.94
C TYR A 3 -7.66 -12.30 2.17
N ILE A 4 -6.61 -13.11 2.03
CA ILE A 4 -5.63 -13.35 3.08
C ILE A 4 -4.28 -12.92 2.53
N ASP A 5 -3.62 -12.01 3.22
CA ASP A 5 -2.32 -11.49 2.77
C ASP A 5 -1.16 -12.43 3.12
N THR A 6 0.04 -12.06 2.65
CA THR A 6 1.30 -12.76 2.92
C THR A 6 1.69 -12.87 4.40
N TYR A 7 1.08 -12.08 5.29
CA TYR A 7 1.29 -12.13 6.74
C TYR A 7 0.21 -12.93 7.48
N GLY A 8 -0.78 -13.48 6.75
CA GLY A 8 -1.89 -14.24 7.32
C GLY A 8 -3.03 -13.38 7.86
N VAL A 9 -3.07 -12.08 7.53
CA VAL A 9 -4.17 -11.19 7.91
C VAL A 9 -5.34 -11.41 6.96
N VAL A 10 -6.52 -11.64 7.53
CA VAL A 10 -7.77 -11.77 6.78
C VAL A 10 -8.36 -10.38 6.56
N TRP A 11 -8.54 -10.02 5.30
CA TRP A 11 -9.03 -8.73 4.87
C TRP A 11 -10.50 -8.80 4.45
N GLU A 12 -11.29 -7.94 5.08
CA GLU A 12 -12.61 -7.54 4.60
C GLU A 12 -12.50 -6.47 3.53
N ARG A 13 -13.47 -6.43 2.61
CA ARG A 13 -13.44 -5.56 1.43
C ARG A 13 -13.28 -4.08 1.79
N GLU A 14 -14.08 -3.56 2.71
CA GLU A 14 -13.99 -2.15 3.08
C GLU A 14 -12.66 -1.82 3.76
N ALA A 15 -12.13 -2.74 4.56
CA ALA A 15 -10.86 -2.56 5.25
C ALA A 15 -9.69 -2.45 4.28
N ILE A 16 -9.60 -3.36 3.30
CA ILE A 16 -8.50 -3.33 2.32
C ILE A 16 -8.58 -2.10 1.40
N ILE A 17 -9.78 -1.65 1.05
CA ILE A 17 -9.99 -0.44 0.24
C ILE A 17 -9.50 0.81 1.00
N ASN A 18 -9.83 0.93 2.28
CA ASN A 18 -9.37 2.06 3.10
C ASN A 18 -7.85 2.04 3.30
N GLU A 19 -7.25 0.86 3.41
CA GLU A 19 -5.79 0.74 3.55
C GLU A 19 -5.08 1.10 2.24
N ILE A 20 -5.58 0.65 1.10
CA ILE A 20 -5.08 1.04 -0.24
C ILE A 20 -5.12 2.56 -0.42
N GLU A 21 -6.23 3.21 -0.06
CA GLU A 21 -6.36 4.67 -0.12
C GLU A 21 -5.33 5.37 0.79
N THR A 22 -5.15 4.86 2.00
CA THR A 22 -4.16 5.39 2.96
C THR A 22 -2.74 5.28 2.40
N LEU A 23 -2.38 4.12 1.84
CA LEU A 23 -1.07 3.89 1.24
C LEU A 23 -0.83 4.78 0.01
N LEU A 24 -1.83 4.96 -0.85
CA LEU A 24 -1.74 5.83 -2.02
C LEU A 24 -1.54 7.29 -1.65
N ASN A 25 -2.28 7.79 -0.65
CA ASN A 25 -2.15 9.18 -0.21
C ASN A 25 -0.81 9.45 0.47
N ARG A 26 -0.16 8.43 1.08
CA ARG A 26 1.20 8.58 1.63
C ARG A 26 2.29 8.70 0.55
N ILE A 27 2.08 8.12 -0.63
CA ILE A 27 3.10 8.13 -1.71
C ILE A 27 3.16 9.50 -2.38
N ASP A 28 2.04 10.24 -2.45
CA ASP A 28 1.99 11.58 -3.06
C ASP A 28 1.04 12.50 -2.28
N ASP A 29 1.58 13.19 -1.26
CA ASP A 29 0.86 14.21 -0.49
C ASP A 29 0.44 15.42 -1.35
N LYS A 30 1.01 15.60 -2.55
CA LYS A 30 0.73 16.75 -3.43
C LYS A 30 -0.36 16.45 -4.45
N HIS A 31 -0.51 15.19 -4.84
CA HIS A 31 -1.57 14.73 -5.72
C HIS A 31 -2.25 13.49 -5.10
N PRO A 32 -3.25 13.69 -4.22
CA PRO A 32 -3.98 12.56 -3.66
C PRO A 32 -4.49 11.67 -4.79
N SER A 33 -4.18 10.39 -4.70
CA SER A 33 -4.55 9.43 -5.73
C SER A 33 -6.07 9.37 -5.85
N ILE A 34 -6.59 9.75 -7.01
CA ILE A 34 -8.03 9.73 -7.31
C ILE A 34 -8.44 8.30 -7.71
N LEU A 35 -8.07 7.29 -6.90
CA LEU A 35 -8.69 5.98 -7.04
C LEU A 35 -10.06 6.07 -6.35
N SER A 36 -11.13 6.25 -7.13
CA SER A 36 -12.48 6.32 -6.56
C SER A 36 -12.80 5.00 -5.81
N LYS A 37 -13.27 5.12 -4.56
CA LYS A 37 -13.75 3.96 -3.79
C LYS A 37 -14.83 3.17 -4.54
N GLU A 38 -15.62 3.85 -5.36
CA GLU A 38 -16.65 3.23 -6.19
C GLU A 38 -16.04 2.27 -7.20
N ILE A 39 -14.90 2.63 -7.81
CA ILE A 39 -14.17 1.76 -8.73
C ILE A 39 -13.58 0.57 -7.95
N MET A 40 -13.02 0.80 -6.77
CA MET A 40 -12.44 -0.28 -5.95
C MET A 40 -13.49 -1.29 -5.44
N GLN A 41 -14.74 -0.86 -5.24
CA GLN A 41 -15.83 -1.77 -4.85
C GLN A 41 -16.18 -2.78 -5.96
N GLU A 42 -16.05 -2.39 -7.23
CA GLU A 42 -16.30 -3.24 -8.39
C GLU A 42 -15.14 -4.23 -8.68
N VAL A 43 -13.95 -3.97 -8.12
CA VAL A 43 -12.78 -4.82 -8.30
C VAL A 43 -12.88 -6.07 -7.43
N ASP A 44 -12.42 -7.22 -7.93
CA ASP A 44 -12.41 -8.46 -7.14
C ASP A 44 -11.37 -8.41 -6.02
N MET A 45 -11.61 -9.17 -4.95
CA MET A 45 -10.76 -9.14 -3.74
C MET A 45 -9.32 -9.60 -3.99
N LYS A 46 -9.06 -10.44 -5.01
CA LYS A 46 -7.70 -10.89 -5.33
C LYS A 46 -6.90 -9.76 -5.99
N THR A 47 -7.55 -8.99 -6.87
CA THR A 47 -6.96 -7.81 -7.48
C THR A 47 -6.72 -6.71 -6.44
N LEU A 48 -7.67 -6.46 -5.53
CA LEU A 48 -7.46 -5.55 -4.39
C LEU A 48 -6.26 -6.00 -3.53
N GLY A 49 -6.16 -7.30 -3.22
CA GLY A 49 -5.00 -7.87 -2.53
C GLY A 49 -3.67 -7.58 -3.23
N SER A 50 -3.64 -7.78 -4.54
CA SER A 50 -2.44 -7.54 -5.36
C SER A 50 -2.03 -6.06 -5.37
N ILE A 51 -3.00 -5.15 -5.41
CA ILE A 51 -2.77 -3.70 -5.31
C ILE A 51 -2.21 -3.35 -3.94
N TYR A 52 -2.84 -3.86 -2.87
CA TYR A 52 -2.39 -3.66 -1.49
C TYR A 52 -0.93 -4.09 -1.30
N GLU A 53 -0.58 -5.33 -1.69
CA GLU A 53 0.78 -5.85 -1.54
C GLU A 53 1.79 -5.07 -2.38
N GLY A 54 1.40 -4.66 -3.60
CA GLY A 54 2.24 -3.82 -4.46
C GLY A 54 2.52 -2.44 -3.85
N LEU A 55 1.53 -1.82 -3.23
CA LEU A 55 1.67 -0.53 -2.54
C LEU A 55 2.48 -0.67 -1.26
N LEU A 56 2.23 -1.70 -0.46
CA LEU A 56 2.97 -1.97 0.76
C LEU A 56 4.45 -2.20 0.47
N ALA A 57 4.78 -2.97 -0.57
CA ALA A 57 6.16 -3.20 -1.00
C ALA A 57 6.84 -1.91 -1.48
N LYS A 58 6.11 -0.98 -2.10
CA LYS A 58 6.64 0.34 -2.51
C LYS A 58 6.91 1.23 -1.30
N SER A 59 5.99 1.29 -0.34
CA SER A 59 6.16 2.06 0.90
C SER A 59 7.30 1.52 1.77
N GLY A 60 7.45 0.19 1.87
CA GLY A 60 8.57 -0.44 2.57
C GLY A 60 9.93 -0.17 1.93
N LYS A 61 9.99 -0.04 0.60
CA LYS A 61 11.22 0.32 -0.13
C LYS A 61 11.66 1.76 0.13
N GLU A 62 10.74 2.70 0.37
CA GLU A 62 11.11 4.07 0.78
C GLU A 62 11.80 4.08 2.15
N ILE A 63 11.31 3.29 3.11
CA ILE A 63 11.93 3.16 4.42
C ILE A 63 13.33 2.54 4.30
N ALA A 64 13.47 1.46 3.52
CA ALA A 64 14.76 0.81 3.30
C ALA A 64 15.77 1.75 2.59
N ASN A 65 15.34 2.44 1.53
CA ASN A 65 16.18 3.40 0.81
C ASN A 65 16.59 4.59 1.70
N ASN A 66 15.69 5.08 2.54
CA ASN A 66 15.99 6.17 3.49
C ASN A 66 16.96 5.71 4.59
N GLN A 67 16.84 4.46 5.05
CA GLN A 67 17.78 3.86 6.00
C GLN A 67 19.17 3.68 5.36
N GLU A 68 19.25 3.16 4.14
CA GLU A 68 20.53 3.05 3.41
C GLU A 68 21.19 4.41 3.20
N TRP A 69 20.41 5.44 2.87
CA TRP A 69 20.91 6.82 2.76
C TRP A 69 21.40 7.38 4.10
N LEU A 70 20.67 7.14 5.19
CA LEU A 70 21.07 7.55 6.54
C LEU A 70 22.36 6.84 7.00
N PHE A 71 22.50 5.54 6.74
CA PHE A 71 23.73 4.81 7.07
C PHE A 71 24.92 5.33 6.25
N ALA A 72 24.74 5.61 4.96
CA ALA A 72 25.79 6.19 4.10
C ALA A 72 26.27 7.59 4.56
N LEU A 73 25.39 8.36 5.21
CA LEU A 73 25.73 9.66 5.80
C LEU A 73 26.52 9.56 7.11
N VAL A 74 26.35 8.48 7.88
CA VAL A 74 27.07 8.27 9.15
C VAL A 74 28.48 7.70 8.90
N ASP A 75 28.65 6.97 7.80
CA ASP A 75 29.95 6.45 7.36
C ASP A 75 30.76 7.44 6.49
N SER A 76 30.32 8.69 6.34
CA SER A 76 31.01 9.77 5.60
C SER A 76 31.67 10.82 6.51
#